data_AF-A0A1I7FNS2-F1
#
_entry.id   AF-A0A1I7FNS2-F1
#
_cell.length_a   1.000
_cell.length_b   1.000
_cell.length_c   1.000
_cell.angle_alpha   90.00
_cell.angle_beta   90.00
_cell.angle_gamma   90.00
#
_symmetry.space_group_name_H-M   'P 1'
#
loop_
_entity.id
_entity.type
_entity.pdbx_description
1 polymer ?
#
loop_
_entity_poly.entity_id
_entity_poly.type
_entity_poly.pdbx_seq_one_letter_code
_entity_poly.pdbx_strand_id
1 'polypeptide(L)' 'MTAEKVSVALLTRAAFGAGPAVTYAELAGLPTGLIEEVLARPVGCVREFTPMMLVQGDRRAAPRNADF' A
#
# COMPACT_ATOMS: atom_id res chain seq x y z
N MET A 1 -5.03 0.08 -21.20
CA MET A 1 -3.61 -0.37 -21.21
C MET A 1 -2.69 0.51 -20.35
N THR A 2 -2.94 1.82 -20.22
CA THR A 2 -2.10 2.72 -19.40
C THR A 2 -2.03 2.35 -17.92
N ALA A 3 -3.15 1.98 -17.31
CA ALA A 3 -3.20 1.58 -15.89
C ALA A 3 -2.32 0.36 -15.59
N GLU A 4 -2.29 -0.63 -16.48
CA GLU A 4 -1.45 -1.82 -16.36
C GLU A 4 0.04 -1.46 -16.37
N LYS A 5 0.46 -0.64 -17.34
CA LYS A 5 1.85 -0.14 -17.44
C LYS A 5 2.25 0.64 -16.19
N VAL A 6 1.34 1.46 -15.65
CA VAL A 6 1.56 2.19 -14.40
C VAL A 6 1.72 1.23 -13.21
N SER A 7 0.88 0.20 -13.11
CA SER A 7 1.00 -0.82 -12.06
C SER A 7 2.33 -1.56 -12.13
N VAL A 8 2.78 -1.93 -13.33
CA VAL A 8 4.09 -2.58 -13.50
C VAL A 8 5.23 -1.61 -13.13
N ALA A 9 5.19 -0.34 -13.56
CA ALA A 9 6.18 0.65 -13.15
C ALA A 9 6.26 0.83 -11.63
N LEU A 10 5.11 0.82 -10.94
CA LEU A 10 5.05 0.87 -9.47
C LEU A 10 5.61 -0.40 -8.81
N LEU A 11 5.35 -1.58 -9.37
CA LEU A 11 5.94 -2.83 -8.91
C LEU A 11 7.46 -2.83 -9.13
N THR A 12 7.93 -2.36 -10.29
CA THR A 12 9.35 -2.19 -10.59
C THR A 12 10.00 -1.22 -9.59
N ARG A 13 9.30 -0.15 -9.21
CA ARG A 13 9.78 0.79 -8.17
C ARG A 13 9.92 0.11 -6.82
N ALA A 14 8.94 -0.69 -6.43
CA ALA A 14 8.98 -1.42 -5.16
C ALA A 14 10.07 -2.50 -5.12
N ALA A 15 10.32 -3.18 -6.24
CA ALA A 15 11.29 -4.27 -6.32
C ALA A 15 12.73 -3.81 -6.55
N PHE A 16 12.93 -2.77 -7.37
CA PHE A 16 14.26 -2.38 -7.88
C PHE A 16 14.60 -0.89 -7.68
N GLY A 17 13.70 -0.11 -7.07
CA GLY A 17 13.89 1.31 -6.83
C GLY A 17 13.46 2.22 -7.99
N ALA A 18 13.64 3.52 -7.79
CA ALA A 18 13.06 4.56 -8.65
C ALA A 18 13.64 4.60 -10.07
N GLY A 19 14.96 4.44 -10.22
CA GLY A 19 15.62 4.48 -11.54
C GLY A 19 15.04 3.47 -12.52
N PRO A 20 15.05 2.16 -12.20
CA PRO A 20 14.48 1.13 -13.06
C PRO A 20 12.99 1.33 -13.38
N ALA A 21 12.22 1.89 -12.44
CA ALA A 21 10.81 2.19 -12.64
C ALA A 21 10.57 3.30 -13.67
N VAL A 22 11.38 4.37 -13.64
CA VAL A 22 11.33 5.46 -14.62
C VAL A 22 11.70 4.91 -16.00
N THR A 23 12.79 4.16 -16.10
CA THR A 23 13.22 3.55 -17.37
C THR A 23 12.16 2.63 -17.95
N TYR A 24 11.54 1.78 -17.12
CA TYR A 24 10.42 0.94 -17.57
C TYR A 24 9.24 1.79 -18.07
N ALA A 25 8.85 2.82 -17.33
CA ALA A 25 7.72 3.68 -17.68
C ALA A 25 7.93 4.41 -19.02
N GLU A 26 9.14 4.90 -19.27
CA GLU A 26 9.55 5.51 -20.54
C GLU A 26 9.48 4.51 -21.70
N LEU A 27 10.08 3.31 -21.52
CA LEU A 27 10.05 2.25 -22.54
C LEU A 27 8.63 1.73 -22.81
N ALA A 28 7.77 1.74 -21.79
CA ALA A 28 6.36 1.39 -21.93
C ALA A 28 5.54 2.48 -22.65
N GLY A 29 6.14 3.64 -22.96
CA GLY A 29 5.49 4.76 -23.65
C GLY A 29 4.50 5.51 -22.78
N LEU A 30 4.74 5.59 -21.47
CA LEU A 30 3.94 6.45 -20.60
C LEU A 30 4.31 7.92 -20.82
N PRO A 31 3.33 8.85 -20.81
CA PRO A 31 3.62 10.28 -20.93
C PRO A 31 4.47 10.76 -19.76
N THR A 32 5.50 11.55 -20.01
CA THR A 32 6.45 12.04 -18.98
C THR A 32 5.74 12.70 -17.80
N GLY A 33 4.73 13.53 -18.06
CA GLY A 33 3.95 14.16 -16.98
C GLY A 33 3.25 13.16 -16.06
N LEU A 34 2.77 12.02 -16.61
CA LEU A 34 2.18 10.94 -15.81
C LEU A 34 3.24 10.17 -15.02
N ILE A 35 4.43 9.96 -15.61
CA ILE A 35 5.57 9.32 -14.92
C ILE A 35 5.96 10.14 -13.70
N GLU A 36 6.14 11.45 -13.88
CA GLU A 36 6.46 12.38 -12.80
C GLU A 36 5.37 12.39 -11.74
N GLU A 37 4.10 12.52 -12.14
CA GLU A 37 2.97 12.58 -11.20
C GLU A 37 2.83 11.29 -10.37
N VAL A 38 3.07 10.12 -10.95
CA VAL A 38 2.88 8.84 -10.27
C VAL A 38 4.11 8.44 -9.46
N LEU A 39 5.31 8.53 -10.04
CA LEU A 39 6.53 8.05 -9.39
C LEU A 39 7.09 9.04 -8.36
N ALA A 40 6.75 10.33 -8.44
CA ALA A 40 7.09 11.31 -7.39
C ALA A 40 6.26 11.12 -6.11
N ARG A 41 5.15 10.36 -6.15
CA ARG A 41 4.35 10.11 -4.95
C ARG A 41 5.21 9.39 -3.91
N PRO A 42 5.19 9.84 -2.63
CA PRO A 42 5.85 9.10 -1.56
C PRO A 42 5.30 7.68 -1.55
N VAL A 43 6.18 6.69 -1.40
CA VAL A 43 5.73 5.31 -1.18
C VAL A 43 5.00 5.36 0.15
N GLY A 44 3.68 5.29 0.11
CA GLY A 44 2.89 5.22 1.33
C GLY A 44 3.34 3.99 2.10
N CYS A 45 4.02 4.19 3.22
CA CYS A 45 4.25 3.11 4.16
C CYS A 45 2.86 2.58 4.52
N VAL A 46 2.56 1.34 4.11
CA VAL A 46 1.41 0.63 4.65
C VAL A 46 1.57 0.73 6.16
N ARG A 47 0.61 1.39 6.82
CA ARG A 47 0.58 1.64 8.27
C ARG A 47 1.35 0.54 8.97
N GLU A 48 2.52 0.88 9.51
CA GLU A 48 3.28 -0.05 10.35
C GLU A 48 2.27 -0.62 11.34
N PHE A 49 2.09 -1.93 11.27
CA PHE A 49 1.10 -2.64 12.06
C PHE A 49 1.33 -2.21 13.51
N THR A 50 0.49 -1.33 14.02
CA THR A 50 0.59 -0.85 15.39
C THR A 50 -0.11 -1.91 16.21
N PRO A 51 0.58 -2.79 16.97
CA PRO A 51 -0.09 -3.78 17.81
C PRO A 51 -0.86 -3.15 18.99
N MET A 52 -1.08 -1.83 18.99
CA MET A 52 -1.73 -1.05 20.03
C MET A 52 -3.23 -0.85 19.76
N MET A 53 -3.90 -1.87 19.24
CA MET A 53 -5.30 -2.10 19.60
C MET A 53 -5.36 -3.46 20.29
N LEU A 54 -4.86 -3.48 21.53
CA LEU A 54 -5.45 -4.31 22.58
C LEU A 54 -6.94 -4.06 22.50
N VAL A 55 -7.66 -5.00 21.90
CA VAL A 55 -9.12 -5.09 21.96
C VAL A 55 -9.45 -5.01 23.45
N GLN A 56 -9.95 -3.85 23.89
CA GLN A 56 -10.50 -3.74 25.23
C GLN A 56 -11.59 -4.81 25.32
N GLY A 57 -11.35 -5.80 26.20
CA GLY A 57 -12.26 -6.92 26.39
C GLY A 57 -13.69 -6.43 26.50
N ASP A 58 -14.55 -7.03 25.68
CA ASP A 58 -15.97 -6.73 25.67
C ASP A 58 -16.52 -6.86 27.11
N ARG A 59 -17.02 -5.75 27.67
CA ARG A 59 -17.62 -5.73 29.02
C ARG A 59 -18.94 -6.51 29.08
N ARG A 60 -19.40 -7.08 27.97
CA ARG A 60 -20.62 -7.91 27.89
C ARG A 60 -20.40 -9.37 28.30
N ALA A 61 -19.17 -9.80 28.56
CA ALA A 61 -18.92 -11.11 29.18
C ALA A 61 -19.22 -11.08 30.69
N ALA A 62 -20.46 -10.77 31.07
CA ALA A 62 -20.96 -11.14 32.39
C ALA A 62 -21.23 -12.65 32.38
N PRO A 63 -20.73 -13.43 33.36
CA PRO A 63 -21.10 -14.83 33.49
C PRO A 63 -22.56 -14.90 33.94
N ARG A 64 -23.51 -14.96 33.01
CA ARG A 64 -24.88 -15.37 33.30
C ARG A 64 -24.90 -16.89 33.39
N ASN A 65 -24.40 -17.42 34.52
CA ASN A 65 -24.66 -18.77 35.02
C ASN A 65 -24.26 -18.82 36.50
N ALA A 66 -25.09 -18.21 37.34
CA ALA A 66 -25.14 -18.49 38.77
C ALA A 66 -26.60 -18.35 39.18
N ASP A 67 -27.39 -19.37 38.86
CA ASP A 67 -28.75 -19.53 39.36
C ASP A 67 -29.01 -21.03 39.59
N PHE A 68 -29.04 -21.37 40.89
CA PHE A 68 -29.61 -22.54 41.59
C PHE A 68 -29.01 -23.94 41.38
#